data_AF-A0AAN6GX66-F1
#
_entry.id   AF-A0AAN6GX66-F1
#
_cell.length_a   1.000
_cell.length_b   1.000
_cell.length_c   1.000
_cell.angle_alpha   90.00
_cell.angle_beta   90.00
_cell.angle_gamma   90.00
#
_symmetry.space_group_name_H-M   'P 1'
#
loop_
_entity.id
_entity.type
_entity.pdbx_description
1 polymer ?
#
loop_
_entity_poly.entity_id
_entity_poly.type
_entity_poly.pdbx_seq_one_letter_code
_entity_poly.pdbx_strand_id
1 'polypeptide(L)'
;MKYLIAFAGEAYYATHNGTPAPSIGRGVGLVIGITCMQMIQSLTTNHFIYRGMTVGGQARGALIAIIFDKAMKLSGRAKAGGKPADAKMETPEGMVPGSKEEKKFLKQKLGKGAKGKNGVAGDGEGWSNGRIVNLMSTDTYRVDQASGMFHMVWTSPIQIMLTLALLLVNLTYSALAGFAFICLCMPLLAKSIKSLMARRKFINKITDQRVSLTQEIISSVRFVKFFGWEMSFIDRLAEIRTREINKISFLLSIRNGIMA
;
A
#
# COMPACT_ATOMS: atom_id res chain seq x y z
N MET A 1 -10.25 15.29 32.60
CA MET A 1 -10.54 14.11 33.45
C MET A 1 -10.02 14.24 34.86
N LYS A 2 -8.70 14.41 35.12
CA LYS A 2 -8.15 14.57 36.49
C LYS A 2 -8.92 15.59 37.35
N TYR A 3 -9.22 16.77 36.82
CA TYR A 3 -9.95 17.81 37.56
C TYR A 3 -11.45 17.50 37.79
N LEU A 4 -12.08 16.70 36.92
CA LEU A 4 -13.45 16.23 37.14
C LEU A 4 -13.49 15.11 38.19
N ILE A 5 -12.49 14.22 38.19
CA ILE A 5 -12.35 13.18 39.22
C ILE A 5 -12.07 13.83 40.58
N ALA A 6 -11.19 14.85 40.62
CA ALA A 6 -10.94 15.63 41.83
C ALA A 6 -12.22 16.32 42.34
N PHE A 7 -12.98 16.98 41.44
CA PHE A 7 -14.27 17.59 41.80
C PHE A 7 -15.29 16.57 42.32
N ALA A 8 -15.42 15.41 41.66
CA ALA A 8 -16.31 14.34 42.10
C ALA A 8 -15.88 13.76 43.45
N GLY A 9 -14.57 13.62 43.68
CA GLY A 9 -14.01 13.21 44.96
C GLY A 9 -14.31 14.23 46.07
N GLU A 10 -14.03 15.52 45.82
CA GLU A 10 -14.33 16.61 46.75
C GLU A 10 -15.83 16.67 47.10
N ALA A 11 -16.72 16.48 46.13
CA ALA A 11 -18.16 16.43 46.35
C ALA A 11 -18.60 15.21 47.18
N TYR A 12 -17.99 14.04 46.95
CA TYR A 12 -18.25 12.82 47.73
C TYR A 12 -17.79 12.96 49.19
N TYR A 13 -16.55 13.44 49.40
CA TYR A 13 -16.02 13.70 50.74
C TYR A 13 -16.84 14.76 51.50
N ALA A 14 -17.28 15.82 50.81
CA ALA A 14 -18.09 16.86 51.41
C ALA A 14 -19.45 16.33 51.92
N THR A 15 -20.08 15.46 51.13
CA THR A 15 -21.36 14.81 51.47
C THR A 15 -21.22 13.88 52.68
N HIS A 16 -20.10 13.15 52.79
CA HIS A 16 -19.90 12.19 53.89
C HIS A 16 -19.49 12.86 55.21
N ASN A 17 -18.73 13.96 55.15
CA ASN A 17 -18.21 14.67 56.32
C ASN A 17 -19.06 15.89 56.74
N GLY A 18 -20.21 16.14 56.08
CA GLY A 18 -21.11 17.26 56.38
C GLY A 18 -20.49 18.64 56.14
N THR A 19 -19.47 18.74 55.28
CA THR A 19 -18.82 20.02 54.94
C THR A 19 -19.49 20.65 53.71
N PRO A 20 -19.42 21.98 53.53
CA PRO A 20 -20.06 22.63 52.38
C PRO A 20 -19.53 22.07 51.06
N ALA A 21 -20.44 21.62 50.20
CA ALA A 21 -20.10 21.04 48.91
C ALA A 21 -19.37 22.03 47.99
N PRO A 22 -18.42 21.57 47.17
CA PRO A 22 -17.75 22.43 46.19
C PRO A 22 -18.78 23.01 45.19
N SER A 23 -18.56 24.25 44.75
CA SER A 23 -19.50 24.95 43.88
C SER A 23 -19.81 24.17 42.60
N ILE A 24 -21.09 23.86 42.36
CA ILE A 24 -21.57 23.12 41.18
C ILE A 24 -21.14 23.80 39.87
N GLY A 25 -21.05 25.14 39.85
CA GLY A 25 -20.60 25.92 38.70
C GLY A 25 -19.20 25.55 38.20
N ARG A 26 -18.29 25.12 39.09
CA ARG A 26 -16.94 24.66 38.72
C ARG A 26 -16.99 23.35 37.95
N GLY A 27 -17.82 22.40 38.38
CA GLY A 27 -18.04 21.13 37.70
C GLY A 27 -18.68 21.32 36.32
N VAL A 28 -19.75 22.12 36.26
CA VAL A 28 -20.45 22.44 35.00
C VAL A 28 -19.51 23.13 34.00
N GLY A 29 -18.69 24.09 34.46
CA GLY A 29 -17.70 24.78 33.63
C GLY A 29 -16.64 23.82 33.04
N LEU A 30 -16.16 22.85 33.82
CA LEU A 30 -15.21 21.84 33.34
C LEU A 30 -15.83 20.92 32.27
N VAL A 31 -17.08 20.50 32.45
CA VAL A 31 -17.78 19.64 31.47
C VAL A 31 -18.02 20.40 30.16
N ILE A 32 -18.51 21.64 30.24
CA ILE A 32 -18.70 22.50 29.07
C ILE A 32 -17.36 22.72 28.36
N GLY A 33 -16.30 23.03 29.10
CA GLY A 33 -14.96 23.23 28.54
C GLY A 33 -14.43 22.01 27.79
N ILE A 34 -14.53 20.81 28.37
CA ILE A 34 -14.11 19.56 27.70
C ILE A 34 -14.96 19.28 26.46
N THR A 35 -16.27 19.53 26.53
CA THR A 35 -17.18 19.32 25.39
C THR A 35 -16.84 20.26 24.23
N CYS A 36 -16.58 21.54 24.53
CA CYS A 36 -16.14 22.51 23.55
C CYS A 36 -14.78 22.12 22.93
N MET A 37 -13.80 21.71 23.75
CA MET A 37 -12.51 21.23 23.26
C MET A 37 -12.67 20.01 22.33
N GLN A 38 -13.53 19.05 22.69
CA GLN A 38 -13.79 17.87 21.87
C GLN A 38 -14.46 18.23 20.53
N MET A 39 -15.38 19.19 20.54
CA MET A 39 -16.05 19.67 19.33
C MET A 39 -15.07 20.38 18.40
N ILE A 40 -14.21 21.24 18.95
CA ILE A 40 -13.16 21.93 18.19
C ILE A 40 -12.18 20.93 17.59
N GLN A 41 -11.73 19.94 18.38
CA GLN A 41 -10.84 18.87 17.91
C GLN A 41 -11.46 18.09 16.75
N SER A 42 -12.74 17.73 16.86
CA SER A 42 -13.46 17.01 15.81
C SER A 42 -13.52 17.83 14.52
N LEU A 43 -13.90 19.11 14.61
CA LEU A 43 -13.98 20.00 13.44
C LEU A 43 -12.62 20.20 12.78
N THR A 44 -11.56 20.44 13.57
CA THR A 44 -10.20 20.60 13.04
C THR A 44 -9.70 19.32 12.38
N THR A 45 -9.97 18.16 12.97
CA THR A 45 -9.58 16.86 12.39
C THR A 45 -10.28 16.61 11.05
N ASN A 46 -11.59 16.84 10.99
CA ASN A 46 -12.36 16.68 9.75
C ASN A 46 -11.89 17.66 8.67
N HIS A 47 -11.66 18.91 9.03
CA HIS A 47 -11.18 19.92 8.09
C HIS A 47 -9.75 19.65 7.62
N PHE A 48 -8.88 19.14 8.48
CA PHE A 48 -7.56 18.67 8.13
C PHE A 48 -7.63 17.52 7.10
N ILE A 49 -8.46 16.50 7.36
CA ILE A 49 -8.65 15.36 6.43
C ILE A 49 -9.19 15.86 5.09
N TYR A 50 -10.22 16.72 5.11
CA TYR A 50 -10.82 17.27 3.90
C TYR A 50 -9.82 18.07 3.06
N ARG A 51 -9.05 18.97 3.70
CA ARG A 51 -8.01 19.74 3.01
C ARG A 51 -6.91 18.84 2.44
N GLY A 52 -6.46 17.86 3.22
CA GLY A 52 -5.46 16.88 2.78
C GLY A 52 -5.91 16.10 1.54
N MET A 53 -7.15 15.59 1.56
CA MET A 53 -7.74 14.87 0.42
C MET A 53 -7.94 15.78 -0.81
N THR A 54 -8.31 17.05 -0.60
CA THR A 54 -8.49 18.00 -1.71
C THR A 54 -7.17 18.29 -2.44
N VAL A 55 -6.09 18.51 -1.70
CA VAL A 55 -4.75 18.72 -2.28
C VAL A 55 -4.26 17.45 -2.98
N GLY A 56 -4.48 16.27 -2.40
CA GLY A 56 -4.16 14.99 -3.04
C GLY A 56 -4.89 14.78 -4.36
N GLY A 57 -6.19 15.08 -4.40
CA GLY A 57 -7.01 15.00 -5.61
C GLY A 57 -6.56 15.97 -6.70
N GLN A 58 -6.21 17.20 -6.33
CA GLN A 58 -5.64 18.19 -7.27
C GLN A 58 -4.28 17.72 -7.84
N ALA A 59 -3.39 17.20 -6.99
CA ALA A 59 -2.11 16.65 -7.41
C ALA A 59 -2.30 15.46 -8.36
N ARG A 60 -3.24 14.56 -8.05
CA ARG A 60 -3.60 13.44 -8.92
C ARG A 60 -4.09 13.91 -10.29
N GLY A 61 -5.00 14.89 -10.34
CA GLY A 61 -5.49 15.45 -11.59
C GLY A 61 -4.39 16.05 -12.45
N ALA A 62 -3.50 16.84 -11.84
CA ALA A 62 -2.35 17.42 -12.53
C ALA A 62 -1.38 16.35 -13.05
N LEU A 63 -1.07 15.32 -12.24
CA LEU A 63 -0.21 14.22 -12.66
C LEU A 63 -0.81 13.44 -13.83
N ILE A 64 -2.11 13.15 -13.82
CA ILE A 64 -2.78 12.47 -14.94
C ILE A 64 -2.65 13.30 -16.22
N ALA A 65 -2.92 14.61 -16.15
CA ALA A 65 -2.78 15.50 -17.31
C ALA A 65 -1.35 15.51 -17.86
N ILE A 66 -0.34 15.66 -16.99
CA ILE A 66 1.08 15.65 -17.39
C ILE A 66 1.49 14.31 -17.99
N ILE A 67 1.06 13.19 -17.39
CA ILE A 67 1.37 11.85 -17.90
C ILE A 67 0.72 11.64 -19.27
N PHE A 68 -0.54 12.05 -19.45
CA PHE A 68 -1.25 11.93 -20.71
C PHE A 68 -0.57 12.74 -21.83
N ASP A 69 -0.25 14.01 -21.56
CA ASP A 69 0.47 14.86 -22.51
C ASP A 69 1.83 14.29 -22.90
N LYS A 70 2.55 13.72 -21.92
CA LYS A 70 3.82 13.06 -22.18
C LYS A 70 3.66 11.78 -22.98
N ALA A 71 2.61 11.01 -22.73
CA ALA A 71 2.30 9.77 -23.45
C ALA A 71 1.96 10.01 -24.93
N MET A 72 1.29 11.12 -25.25
CA MET A 72 0.99 11.51 -26.64
C MET A 72 2.25 11.89 -27.44
N LYS A 73 3.26 12.45 -26.77
CA LYS A 73 4.53 12.87 -27.38
C LYS A 73 5.59 11.77 -27.35
N LEU A 74 5.26 10.58 -26.86
CA LEU A 74 6.24 9.51 -26.67
C LEU A 74 6.54 8.80 -27.99
N SER A 75 7.83 8.76 -28.37
CA SER A 75 8.27 8.08 -29.59
C SER A 75 8.02 6.56 -29.54
N GLY A 76 7.80 5.94 -30.71
CA GLY A 76 7.61 4.49 -30.81
C GLY A 76 8.76 3.67 -30.22
N ARG A 77 10.01 4.17 -30.33
CA ARG A 77 11.19 3.54 -29.72
C ARG A 77 11.16 3.56 -28.19
N ALA A 78 10.64 4.63 -27.58
CA ALA A 78 10.47 4.72 -26.13
C ALA A 78 9.28 3.86 -25.64
N LYS A 79 8.22 3.72 -26.45
CA LYS A 79 7.14 2.75 -26.19
C LYS A 79 7.61 1.30 -26.27
N ALA A 80 8.53 0.98 -27.18
CA ALA A 80 9.07 -0.37 -27.39
C ALA A 80 10.18 -0.77 -26.41
N GLY A 81 10.81 0.18 -25.72
CA GLY A 81 11.81 -0.11 -24.68
C GLY A 81 13.09 -0.67 -25.24
N GLY A 82 13.91 0.17 -25.87
CA GLY A 82 15.29 -0.14 -26.24
C GLY A 82 15.50 -1.24 -27.30
N LYS A 83 14.54 -2.15 -27.49
CA LYS A 83 14.54 -3.13 -28.57
C LYS A 83 14.11 -2.40 -29.85
N PRO A 84 14.88 -2.51 -30.94
CA PRO A 84 14.38 -2.08 -32.23
C PRO A 84 13.07 -2.84 -32.45
N ALA A 85 11.98 -2.10 -32.67
CA ALA A 85 10.73 -2.69 -33.11
C ALA A 85 11.08 -3.68 -34.23
N ASP A 86 10.52 -4.88 -34.17
CA ASP A 86 10.72 -5.93 -35.16
C ASP A 86 10.37 -5.36 -36.54
N ALA A 87 11.36 -4.75 -37.19
CA ALA A 87 11.39 -4.62 -38.62
C ALA A 87 11.47 -6.07 -39.06
N LYS A 88 10.32 -6.65 -39.40
CA LYS A 88 10.25 -7.84 -40.25
C LYS A 88 11.12 -7.52 -41.45
N MET A 89 12.37 -7.92 -41.37
CA MET A 89 13.33 -7.72 -42.41
C MET A 89 13.12 -8.92 -43.30
N GLU A 90 12.17 -8.79 -44.22
CA GLU A 90 12.00 -9.75 -45.29
C GLU A 90 13.35 -9.85 -45.99
N THR A 91 13.95 -11.03 -45.92
CA THR A 91 15.13 -11.37 -46.71
C THR A 91 14.71 -11.30 -48.18
N PRO A 92 15.47 -10.62 -49.06
CA PRO A 92 15.17 -10.62 -50.49
C PRO A 92 15.01 -12.06 -51.00
N GLU A 93 13.95 -12.31 -51.77
CA GLU A 93 13.65 -13.65 -52.32
C GLU A 93 14.87 -14.17 -53.10
N GLY A 94 15.39 -15.33 -52.68
CA GLY A 94 16.54 -15.98 -53.32
C GLY A 94 17.76 -16.21 -52.42
N MET A 95 17.78 -15.73 -51.17
CA MET A 95 18.91 -15.96 -50.25
C MET A 95 18.64 -17.16 -49.32
N VAL A 96 19.52 -18.17 -49.37
CA VAL A 96 19.38 -19.40 -48.56
C VAL A 96 19.61 -19.09 -47.07
N PRO A 97 18.70 -19.51 -46.16
CA PRO A 97 18.85 -19.32 -44.72
C PRO A 97 20.17 -19.92 -44.21
N GLY A 98 21.01 -19.09 -43.59
CA GLY A 98 22.32 -19.45 -43.04
C GLY A 98 23.54 -19.13 -43.92
N SER A 99 23.34 -18.61 -45.14
CA SER A 99 24.43 -18.28 -46.08
C SER A 99 25.35 -17.18 -45.54
N LYS A 100 26.63 -17.19 -45.97
CA LYS A 100 27.61 -16.15 -45.63
C LYS A 100 27.15 -14.76 -46.06
N GLU A 101 26.38 -14.67 -47.14
CA GLU A 101 25.83 -13.43 -47.67
C GLU A 101 24.71 -12.88 -46.79
N GLU A 102 23.83 -13.75 -46.30
CA GLU A 102 22.79 -13.38 -45.33
C GLU A 102 23.42 -12.92 -44.01
N LYS A 103 24.41 -13.66 -43.51
CA LYS A 103 25.17 -13.26 -42.31
C LYS A 103 25.87 -11.92 -42.49
N LYS A 104 26.40 -11.63 -43.69
CA LYS A 104 27.05 -10.35 -44.01
C LYS A 104 26.02 -9.21 -44.13
N PHE A 105 24.88 -9.46 -44.76
CA PHE A 105 23.75 -8.53 -44.85
C PHE A 105 23.16 -8.19 -43.48
N LEU A 106 22.88 -9.21 -42.66
CA LEU A 106 22.45 -9.08 -41.27
C LEU A 106 23.49 -8.33 -40.45
N LYS A 107 24.78 -8.65 -40.56
CA LYS A 107 25.86 -7.94 -39.84
C LYS A 107 26.04 -6.48 -40.28
N GLN A 108 25.75 -6.17 -41.55
CA GLN A 108 25.82 -4.81 -42.10
C GLN A 108 24.62 -3.96 -41.65
N LYS A 109 23.40 -4.52 -41.65
CA LYS A 109 22.19 -3.82 -41.19
C LYS A 109 22.02 -3.79 -39.67
N LEU A 110 22.43 -4.85 -38.96
CA LEU A 110 22.53 -4.91 -37.48
C LEU A 110 23.82 -4.23 -36.97
N GLY A 111 24.44 -3.36 -37.78
CA GLY A 111 25.75 -2.76 -37.54
C GLY A 111 25.99 -2.44 -36.06
N LYS A 112 27.20 -2.82 -35.59
CA LYS A 112 27.72 -2.68 -34.22
C LYS A 112 26.86 -1.74 -33.37
N GLY A 113 26.06 -2.33 -32.47
CA GLY A 113 25.11 -1.63 -31.61
C GLY A 113 25.59 -0.24 -31.27
N ALA A 114 24.97 0.75 -31.92
CA ALA A 114 25.26 2.14 -31.64
C ALA A 114 24.99 2.32 -30.15
N LYS A 115 26.08 2.46 -29.37
CA LYS A 115 26.05 3.12 -28.06
C LYS A 115 25.59 4.55 -28.34
N GLY A 116 24.28 4.72 -28.50
CA GLY A 116 23.66 6.03 -28.52
C GLY A 116 23.99 6.67 -27.19
N LYS A 117 24.78 7.73 -27.23
CA LYS A 117 25.11 8.58 -26.08
C LYS A 117 23.88 9.22 -25.41
N ASN A 118 22.67 8.99 -25.96
CA ASN A 118 21.38 9.46 -25.45
C ASN A 118 20.45 8.27 -25.16
N GLY A 119 20.92 7.28 -24.40
CA GLY A 119 20.10 6.17 -23.92
C GLY A 119 19.05 6.70 -22.94
N VAL A 120 17.77 6.38 -23.17
CA VAL A 120 16.67 6.67 -22.25
C VAL A 120 17.05 6.10 -20.87
N ALA A 121 17.15 6.96 -19.86
CA ALA A 121 17.36 6.54 -18.48
C ALA A 121 16.15 5.68 -18.06
N GLY A 122 16.34 4.36 -18.01
CA GLY A 122 15.28 3.41 -17.71
C GLY A 122 15.77 1.97 -17.68
N ASP A 123 14.96 1.13 -17.05
CA ASP A 123 14.99 -0.32 -16.88
C ASP A 123 15.02 -1.14 -18.20
N GLY A 124 15.11 -0.48 -19.36
CA GLY A 124 15.06 -1.11 -20.68
C GLY A 124 13.67 -1.63 -21.07
N GLU A 125 12.70 -1.57 -20.17
CA GLU A 125 11.31 -1.89 -20.46
C GLU A 125 10.61 -0.71 -21.14
N GLY A 126 9.81 -1.02 -22.16
CA GLY A 126 9.10 -0.02 -22.93
C GLY A 126 7.90 0.56 -22.18
N TRP A 127 7.50 1.76 -22.57
CA TRP A 127 6.27 2.38 -22.08
C TRP A 127 5.06 1.89 -22.88
N SER A 128 4.60 0.67 -22.59
CA SER A 128 3.36 0.15 -23.17
C SER A 128 2.13 0.96 -22.73
N ASN A 129 1.06 0.97 -23.52
CA ASN A 129 -0.18 1.65 -23.16
C ASN A 129 -0.72 1.17 -21.79
N GLY A 130 -0.61 -0.12 -21.49
CA GLY A 130 -1.01 -0.68 -20.20
C GLY A 130 -0.19 -0.13 -19.02
N ARG A 131 1.14 0.00 -19.18
CA ARG A 131 2.02 0.59 -18.16
C ARG A 131 1.67 2.05 -17.90
N ILE A 132 1.39 2.82 -18.96
CA ILE A 132 0.99 4.23 -18.86
C ILE A 132 -0.38 4.37 -18.18
N VAL A 133 -1.36 3.54 -18.54
CA VAL A 133 -2.69 3.54 -17.89
C VAL A 133 -2.59 3.17 -16.42
N ASN A 134 -1.76 2.18 -16.06
CA ASN A 134 -1.53 1.84 -14.66
C ASN A 134 -0.87 3.01 -13.90
N LEU A 135 0.09 3.69 -14.52
CA LEU A 135 0.71 4.89 -13.94
C LEU A 135 -0.33 5.99 -13.67
N MET A 136 -1.26 6.23 -14.61
CA MET A 136 -2.33 7.23 -14.46
C MET A 136 -3.42 6.83 -13.46
N SER A 137 -3.59 5.55 -13.14
CA SER A 137 -4.67 5.05 -12.28
C SER A 137 -4.18 4.66 -10.90
N THR A 138 -3.30 3.67 -10.81
CA THR A 138 -2.81 3.09 -9.55
C THR A 138 -1.79 3.99 -8.88
N ASP A 139 -0.77 4.44 -9.62
CA ASP A 139 0.35 5.18 -9.04
C ASP A 139 -0.05 6.60 -8.63
N THR A 140 -0.81 7.31 -9.47
CA THR A 140 -1.34 8.64 -9.10
C THR A 140 -2.34 8.57 -7.93
N TYR A 141 -3.13 7.50 -7.80
CA TYR A 141 -3.99 7.29 -6.63
C TYR A 141 -3.18 7.06 -5.35
N ARG A 142 -2.03 6.39 -5.42
CA ARG A 142 -1.13 6.27 -4.26
C ARG A 142 -0.57 7.62 -3.85
N VAL A 143 -0.24 8.48 -4.81
CA VAL A 143 0.23 9.85 -4.53
C VAL A 143 -0.87 10.69 -3.89
N ASP A 144 -2.12 10.57 -4.37
CA ASP A 144 -3.31 11.19 -3.76
C ASP A 144 -3.43 10.85 -2.27
N GLN A 145 -3.47 9.55 -1.97
CA GLN A 145 -3.56 9.05 -0.59
C GLN A 145 -2.34 9.47 0.27
N ALA A 146 -1.13 9.42 -0.30
CA ALA A 146 0.08 9.82 0.39
C ALA A 146 0.07 11.31 0.72
N SER A 147 -0.44 12.16 -0.18
CA SER A 147 -0.54 13.60 0.03
C SER A 147 -1.51 13.93 1.17
N GLY A 148 -2.64 13.22 1.25
CA GLY A 148 -3.60 13.37 2.34
C GLY A 148 -3.03 12.98 3.71
N MET A 149 -2.14 11.98 3.75
CA MET A 149 -1.55 11.45 5.00
C MET A 149 -0.18 12.05 5.33
N PHE A 150 0.42 12.82 4.42
CA PHE A 150 1.81 13.30 4.53
C PHE A 150 2.09 14.00 5.86
N HIS A 151 1.16 14.85 6.29
CA HIS A 151 1.33 15.61 7.53
C HIS A 151 1.36 14.73 8.79
N MET A 152 0.79 13.53 8.75
CA MET A 152 0.80 12.60 9.90
C MET A 152 2.23 12.12 10.25
N VAL A 153 3.13 12.10 9.28
CA VAL A 153 4.51 11.59 9.46
C VAL A 153 5.30 12.42 10.46
N TRP A 154 5.16 13.74 10.43
CA TRP A 154 5.92 14.65 11.30
C TRP A 154 5.11 15.14 12.50
N THR A 155 3.77 15.18 12.42
CA THR A 155 2.94 15.51 13.58
C THR A 155 2.88 14.39 14.61
N SER A 156 2.96 13.12 14.19
CA SER A 156 2.94 11.97 15.11
C SER A 156 4.09 11.99 16.14
N PRO A 157 5.37 12.18 15.76
CA PRO A 157 6.46 12.33 16.72
C PRO A 157 6.25 13.49 17.70
N ILE A 158 5.80 14.65 17.19
CA ILE A 158 5.52 15.83 18.02
C ILE A 158 4.42 15.52 19.04
N GLN A 159 3.36 14.84 18.61
CA GLN A 159 2.27 14.43 19.49
C GLN A 159 2.74 13.44 20.57
N ILE A 160 3.63 12.49 20.23
CA ILE A 160 4.22 11.56 21.21
C ILE A 160 5.06 12.32 22.23
N MET A 161 5.91 13.26 21.78
CA MET A 161 6.74 14.06 22.69
C MET A 161 5.89 14.94 23.61
N LEU A 162 4.86 15.58 23.08
CA LEU A 162 3.95 16.42 23.87
C LEU A 162 3.17 15.60 24.90
N THR A 163 2.64 14.43 24.50
CA THR A 163 1.91 13.55 25.42
C THR A 163 2.82 12.98 26.51
N LEU A 164 4.06 12.60 26.16
CA LEU A 164 5.06 12.15 27.13
C LEU A 164 5.43 13.26 28.12
N ALA A 165 5.66 14.49 27.65
CA ALA A 165 5.93 15.64 28.51
C ALA A 165 4.79 15.92 29.49
N LEU A 166 3.54 15.92 29.01
CA LEU A 166 2.35 16.09 29.85
C LEU A 166 2.19 14.95 30.88
N LEU A 167 2.53 13.72 30.51
CA LEU A 167 2.52 12.57 31.43
C LEU A 167 3.57 12.72 32.52
N LEU A 168 4.80 13.11 32.18
CA LEU A 168 5.88 13.31 33.14
C LEU A 168 5.54 14.41 34.16
N VAL A 169 4.89 15.49 33.73
CA VAL A 169 4.45 16.56 34.66
C VAL A 169 3.31 16.08 35.57
N ASN A 170 2.43 15.19 35.12
CA ASN A 170 1.25 14.77 35.89
C ASN A 170 1.44 13.50 36.75
N LEU A 171 2.27 12.55 36.30
CA LEU A 171 2.50 11.23 36.92
C LEU A 171 3.98 10.98 37.28
N THR A 172 4.87 11.95 37.03
CA THR A 172 6.31 11.86 37.36
C THR A 172 6.95 10.59 36.77
N TYR A 173 7.76 9.87 37.54
CA TYR A 173 8.56 8.72 37.07
C TYR A 173 7.72 7.50 36.67
N SER A 174 6.49 7.36 37.20
CA SER A 174 5.60 6.23 36.88
C SER A 174 5.19 6.19 35.41
N ALA A 175 5.13 7.34 34.74
CA ALA A 175 4.84 7.43 33.30
C ALA A 175 5.91 6.75 32.43
N LEU A 176 7.18 6.79 32.86
CA LEU A 176 8.30 6.29 32.07
C LEU A 176 8.30 4.76 31.98
N ALA A 177 7.86 4.06 33.03
CA ALA A 177 7.71 2.61 33.03
C ALA A 177 6.69 2.13 31.99
N GLY A 178 5.54 2.83 31.87
CA GLY A 178 4.53 2.54 30.86
C GLY A 178 5.02 2.79 29.43
N PHE A 179 5.72 3.91 29.21
CA PHE A 179 6.33 4.21 27.91
C PHE A 179 7.39 3.17 27.51
N ALA A 180 8.28 2.80 28.44
CA ALA A 180 9.28 1.76 28.22
C ALA A 180 8.64 0.40 27.87
N PHE A 181 7.54 0.04 28.53
CA PHE A 181 6.78 -1.16 28.21
C PHE A 181 6.20 -1.11 26.78
N ILE A 182 5.59 0.00 26.36
CA ILE A 182 5.10 0.17 24.98
C ILE A 182 6.25 0.04 23.97
N CYS A 183 7.39 0.70 24.22
CA CYS A 183 8.58 0.59 23.38
C CYS A 183 9.09 -0.86 23.27
N LEU A 184 9.00 -1.64 24.35
CA LEU A 184 9.38 -3.05 24.35
C LEU A 184 8.37 -3.94 23.61
N CYS A 185 7.07 -3.64 23.71
CA CYS A 185 6.01 -4.36 23.00
C CYS A 185 6.00 -4.05 21.49
N MET A 186 6.41 -2.85 21.07
CA MET A 186 6.43 -2.44 19.66
C MET A 186 7.22 -3.38 18.73
N PRO A 187 8.48 -3.79 19.02
CA PRO A 187 9.20 -4.75 18.19
C PRO A 187 8.58 -6.14 18.20
N LEU A 188 7.92 -6.55 19.29
CA LEU A 188 7.19 -7.82 19.36
C LEU A 188 6.01 -7.80 18.37
N LEU A 189 5.19 -6.75 18.40
CA LEU A 189 4.09 -6.54 17.46
C LEU A 189 4.60 -6.46 16.01
N ALA A 190 5.70 -5.74 15.76
CA ALA A 190 6.30 -5.63 14.44
C ALA A 190 6.78 -6.99 13.90
N LYS A 191 7.40 -7.83 14.73
CA LYS A 191 7.79 -9.20 14.36
C LYS A 191 6.58 -10.08 14.04
N SER A 192 5.51 -9.99 14.83
CA SER A 192 4.26 -10.71 14.57
C SER A 192 3.65 -10.31 13.22
N ILE A 193 3.54 -9.01 12.93
CA ILE A 193 3.04 -8.50 11.65
C ILE A 193 3.94 -8.96 10.49
N LYS A 194 5.26 -8.87 10.64
CA LYS A 194 6.22 -9.31 9.61
C LYS A 194 6.06 -10.80 9.28
N SER A 195 5.83 -11.63 10.30
CA SER A 195 5.53 -13.06 10.13
C SER A 195 4.23 -13.29 9.35
N LEU A 196 3.15 -12.57 9.68
CA LEU A 196 1.89 -12.63 8.94
C LEU A 196 2.06 -12.21 7.48
N MET A 197 2.81 -11.13 7.22
CA MET A 197 3.10 -10.64 5.87
C MET A 197 3.91 -11.66 5.05
N ALA A 198 4.90 -12.32 5.66
CA ALA A 198 5.68 -13.37 5.01
C ALA A 198 4.80 -14.57 4.64
N ARG A 199 3.92 -15.02 5.55
CA ARG A 199 2.94 -16.09 5.29
C ARG A 199 1.97 -15.70 4.18
N ARG A 200 1.49 -14.46 4.18
CA ARG A 200 0.60 -13.93 3.14
C ARG A 200 1.25 -13.94 1.76
N LYS A 201 2.53 -13.57 1.68
CA LYS A 201 3.30 -13.64 0.42
C LYS A 201 3.36 -15.07 -0.13
N PHE A 202 3.54 -16.07 0.74
CA PHE A 202 3.55 -17.47 0.30
C PHE A 202 2.18 -17.97 -0.15
N ILE A 203 1.10 -17.59 0.53
CA ILE A 203 -0.27 -17.90 0.12
C ILE A 203 -0.55 -17.33 -1.27
N ASN A 204 -0.20 -16.06 -1.51
CA ASN A 204 -0.41 -15.41 -2.81
C ASN A 204 0.26 -16.20 -3.95
N LYS A 205 1.46 -16.76 -3.75
CA LYS A 205 2.11 -17.60 -4.78
C LYS A 205 1.27 -18.83 -5.17
N ILE A 206 0.58 -19.46 -4.20
CA ILE A 206 -0.27 -20.63 -4.45
C ILE A 206 -1.55 -20.20 -5.16
N THR A 207 -2.12 -19.07 -4.73
CA THR A 207 -3.25 -18.44 -5.41
C THR A 207 -2.90 -18.12 -6.86
N ASP A 208 -1.71 -17.57 -7.12
CA ASP A 208 -1.22 -17.27 -8.48
C ASP A 208 -1.09 -18.54 -9.32
N GLN A 209 -0.54 -19.64 -8.77
CA GLN A 209 -0.50 -20.93 -9.44
C GLN A 209 -1.88 -21.45 -9.81
N ARG A 210 -2.85 -21.36 -8.88
CA ARG A 210 -4.24 -21.76 -9.11
C ARG A 210 -4.85 -20.95 -10.25
N VAL A 211 -4.67 -19.63 -10.23
CA VAL A 211 -5.20 -18.72 -11.24
C VAL A 211 -4.56 -19.00 -12.59
N SER A 212 -3.23 -19.15 -12.67
CA SER A 212 -2.53 -19.48 -13.93
C SER A 212 -3.05 -20.78 -14.55
N LEU A 213 -3.12 -21.86 -13.76
CA LEU A 213 -3.63 -23.15 -14.24
C LEU A 213 -5.07 -23.05 -14.73
N THR A 214 -5.91 -22.30 -14.00
CA THR A 214 -7.30 -22.07 -14.41
C THR A 214 -7.36 -21.34 -15.76
N GLN A 215 -6.51 -20.32 -15.96
CA GLN A 215 -6.42 -19.59 -17.23
C GLN A 215 -5.95 -20.49 -18.38
N GLU A 216 -4.96 -21.36 -18.15
CA GLU A 216 -4.46 -22.33 -19.14
C GLU A 216 -5.56 -23.31 -19.57
N ILE A 217 -6.33 -23.84 -18.62
CA ILE A 217 -7.46 -24.75 -18.88
C ILE A 217 -8.54 -24.04 -19.71
N ILE A 218 -8.92 -22.81 -19.35
CA ILE A 218 -9.95 -22.04 -20.06
C ILE A 218 -9.50 -21.70 -21.48
N SER A 219 -8.26 -21.23 -21.64
CA SER A 219 -7.70 -20.87 -22.95
C SER A 219 -7.63 -22.07 -23.90
N SER A 220 -7.43 -23.28 -23.37
CA SER A 220 -7.27 -24.51 -24.15
C SER A 220 -8.42 -25.49 -23.99
N VAL A 221 -9.62 -25.01 -23.64
CA VAL A 221 -10.77 -25.86 -23.23
C VAL A 221 -11.18 -26.89 -24.29
N ARG A 222 -11.05 -26.54 -25.58
CA ARG A 222 -11.38 -27.45 -26.69
C ARG A 222 -10.46 -28.68 -26.71
N PHE A 223 -9.16 -28.49 -26.49
CA PHE A 223 -8.21 -29.61 -26.42
C PHE A 223 -8.44 -30.47 -25.20
N VAL A 224 -8.68 -29.85 -24.03
CA VAL A 224 -8.97 -30.58 -22.78
C VAL A 224 -10.16 -31.51 -22.96
N LYS A 225 -11.25 -31.02 -23.58
CA LYS A 225 -12.45 -31.82 -23.87
C LYS A 225 -12.23 -32.88 -24.94
N PHE A 226 -11.48 -32.57 -26.00
CA PHE A 226 -11.20 -33.52 -27.08
C PHE A 226 -10.43 -34.76 -26.58
N PHE A 227 -9.49 -34.57 -25.65
CA PHE A 227 -8.68 -35.65 -25.07
C PHE A 227 -9.27 -36.28 -23.80
N GLY A 228 -10.39 -35.79 -23.27
CA GLY A 228 -11.01 -36.30 -22.05
C GLY A 228 -10.17 -36.06 -20.78
N TRP A 229 -9.38 -34.98 -20.73
CA TRP A 229 -8.46 -34.67 -19.61
C TRP A 229 -9.09 -33.88 -18.46
N GLU A 230 -10.40 -33.58 -18.51
CA GLU A 230 -11.07 -32.70 -17.55
C GLU A 230 -10.89 -33.15 -16.10
N MET A 231 -11.01 -34.45 -15.82
CA MET A 231 -10.91 -34.96 -14.45
C MET A 231 -9.50 -34.78 -13.89
N SER A 232 -8.47 -35.04 -14.69
CA SER A 232 -7.07 -34.85 -14.28
C SER A 232 -6.76 -33.37 -13.95
N PHE A 233 -7.27 -32.43 -14.76
CA PHE A 233 -7.11 -31.01 -14.50
C PHE A 233 -7.88 -30.54 -13.26
N ILE A 234 -9.10 -31.04 -13.05
CA ILE A 234 -9.93 -30.72 -11.88
C ILE A 234 -9.27 -31.24 -10.60
N ASP A 235 -8.77 -32.49 -10.61
CA ASP A 235 -8.09 -33.08 -9.45
C ASP A 235 -6.83 -32.28 -9.09
N ARG A 236 -6.05 -31.87 -10.10
CA ARG A 236 -4.87 -31.03 -9.88
C ARG A 236 -5.25 -29.66 -9.31
N LEU A 237 -6.33 -29.05 -9.80
CA LEU A 237 -6.83 -27.78 -9.29
C LEU A 237 -7.35 -27.92 -7.84
N ALA A 238 -8.02 -29.02 -7.51
CA ALA A 238 -8.49 -29.34 -6.17
C ALA A 238 -7.32 -29.51 -5.20
N GLU A 239 -6.23 -30.17 -5.59
CA GLU A 239 -5.01 -30.30 -4.78
C GLU A 239 -4.39 -28.93 -4.46
N ILE A 240 -4.30 -28.04 -5.45
CA ILE A 240 -3.82 -26.66 -5.25
C ILE A 240 -4.76 -25.90 -4.30
N ARG A 241 -6.08 -26.04 -4.51
CA ARG A 241 -7.10 -25.35 -3.70
C ARG A 241 -7.11 -25.81 -2.25
N THR A 242 -6.99 -27.10 -1.97
CA THR A 242 -6.90 -27.63 -0.60
C THR A 242 -5.67 -27.09 0.12
N ARG A 243 -4.51 -27.05 -0.56
CA ARG A 243 -3.29 -26.43 -0.01
C ARG A 243 -3.45 -24.94 0.27
N GLU A 244 -4.15 -24.21 -0.61
CA GLU A 244 -4.46 -22.79 -0.43
C GLU A 244 -5.38 -22.58 0.79
N ILE A 245 -6.50 -23.30 0.88
CA ILE A 245 -7.49 -23.19 1.97
C ILE A 245 -6.84 -23.48 3.32
N ASN A 246 -6.05 -24.55 3.44
CA ASN A 246 -5.40 -24.92 4.69
C ASN A 246 -4.48 -23.81 5.21
N LYS A 247 -3.69 -23.20 4.31
CA LYS A 247 -2.77 -22.11 4.67
C LYS A 247 -3.53 -20.81 5.00
N ILE A 248 -4.61 -20.50 4.28
CA ILE A 248 -5.46 -19.35 4.56
C ILE A 248 -6.14 -19.52 5.92
N SER A 249 -6.74 -20.69 6.19
CA SER A 249 -7.41 -20.98 7.46
C SER A 249 -6.45 -20.84 8.65
N PHE A 250 -5.24 -21.40 8.54
CA PHE A 250 -4.21 -21.25 9.55
C PHE A 250 -3.77 -19.79 9.75
N LEU A 251 -3.59 -19.03 8.67
CA LEU A 251 -3.29 -17.59 8.78
C LEU A 251 -4.42 -16.82 9.46
N LEU A 252 -5.68 -17.12 9.13
CA LEU A 252 -6.85 -16.48 9.73
C LEU A 252 -6.98 -16.80 11.21
N SER A 253 -6.72 -18.06 11.61
CA SER A 253 -6.70 -18.45 13.02
C SER A 253 -5.64 -17.67 13.81
N ILE A 254 -4.41 -17.55 13.28
CA ILE A 254 -3.35 -16.74 13.90
C ILE A 254 -3.76 -15.28 13.98
N ARG A 255 -4.30 -14.71 12.89
CA ARG A 255 -4.74 -13.31 12.86
C ARG A 255 -5.84 -13.06 13.90
N ASN A 256 -6.83 -13.96 13.98
CA ASN A 256 -7.92 -13.84 14.93
C ASN A 256 -7.41 -13.98 16.37
N GLY A 257 -6.42 -14.82 16.64
CA GLY A 257 -5.77 -14.91 17.95
C GLY A 257 -4.91 -13.70 18.32
N ILE A 258 -4.42 -12.92 17.34
CA ILE A 258 -3.71 -11.64 17.58
C ILE A 258 -4.70 -10.48 17.79
N MET A 259 -5.89 -10.56 17.21
CA MET A 259 -6.93 -9.52 17.27
C MET A 259 -7.94 -9.71 18.41
N ALA A 260 -7.92 -10.87 19.06
CA ALA A 260 -8.68 -11.16 20.28
C ALA A 260 -7.90 -10.69 21.51
#